data_AF-A0A2V5X3D6-F1
#
_entry.id   AF-A0A2V5X3D6-F1
#
_cell.length_a   1.000
_cell.length_b   1.000
_cell.length_c   1.000
_cell.angle_alpha   90.00
_cell.angle_beta   90.00
_cell.angle_gamma   90.00
#
_symmetry.space_group_name_H-M   'P 1'
#
loop_
_entity.id
_entity.type
_entity.pdbx_description
1 polymer ?
#
loop_
_entity_poly.entity_id
_entity_poly.type
_entity_poly.pdbx_seq_one_letter_code
_entity_poly.pdbx_strand_id
1 'polypeptide(L)'
;MNAPRTRREFLAEVGRGMLVAAVGYETASELGLASTLTEETTDKLTFGSLEPLVCLMQETPVNTDLRRLTAAAALANARTFGGEDYVGFHTMMALAPALHMAQELPAELQPLPVFKVLYRNTNRIQERGGRKEEVLHPVKPATLSEIRPGGEVLREAVRSKKVDAAERTFAALAQRSADDAFNDLLFAVQDNTEVHRVVLPHRAWDLLGLIGKEQAHTLLRQSVRYCVKAESWQHTATWDEPRTLLPKMLEDHKLLGRSPGDRKAEDNWVEQLSQTIFKSTPEQAAEAAAAALAEGMLPSDIGEAITLAANQLVLRDMGRTPRDEVPGKPLGSVHGDSIGVHACDSANAWRNMARVSNARNCFA
;
A
#
# COMPACT_ATOMS: atom_id res chain seq x y z
N MET A 1 -27.05 21.87 30.03
CA MET A 1 -26.38 22.35 28.81
C MET A 1 -26.20 21.16 27.89
N ASN A 2 -26.90 21.15 26.76
CA ASN A 2 -26.71 20.13 25.73
C ASN A 2 -25.38 20.41 25.03
N ALA A 3 -24.61 19.36 24.74
CA ALA A 3 -23.40 19.52 23.92
C ALA A 3 -23.81 20.07 22.53
N PRO A 4 -23.10 21.09 22.00
CA PRO A 4 -23.41 21.64 20.68
C PRO A 4 -23.35 20.54 19.63
N ARG A 5 -24.39 20.44 18.80
CA ARG A 5 -24.60 19.33 17.87
C ARG A 5 -23.97 19.60 16.50
N THR A 6 -23.63 20.86 16.20
CA THR A 6 -22.96 21.24 14.96
C THR A 6 -21.74 22.16 15.19
N ARG A 7 -20.84 22.20 14.21
CA ARG A 7 -19.67 23.10 14.22
C ARG A 7 -20.08 24.57 14.13
N ARG A 8 -21.20 24.88 13.47
CA ARG A 8 -21.76 26.22 13.38
C ARG A 8 -22.32 26.69 14.72
N GLU A 9 -23.06 25.83 15.43
CA GLU A 9 -23.53 26.13 16.79
C GLU A 9 -22.37 26.40 17.73
N PHE A 10 -21.33 25.56 17.68
CA PHE A 10 -20.13 25.76 18.48
C PHE A 10 -19.43 27.09 18.17
N LEU A 11 -19.21 27.42 16.89
CA LEU A 11 -18.54 28.67 16.51
C LEU A 11 -19.40 29.91 16.78
N ALA A 12 -20.72 29.80 16.64
CA ALA A 12 -21.66 30.88 16.97
C ALA A 12 -21.75 31.10 18.49
N GLU A 13 -21.74 30.04 19.30
CA GLU A 13 -21.66 30.13 20.76
C GLU A 13 -20.34 30.74 21.23
N VAL A 14 -19.20 30.32 20.65
CA VAL A 14 -17.88 30.88 20.96
C VAL A 14 -17.79 32.35 20.56
N GLY A 15 -18.27 32.71 19.36
CA GLY A 15 -18.32 34.09 18.88
C GLY A 15 -19.19 35.00 19.76
N ARG A 16 -20.36 34.50 20.19
CA ARG A 16 -21.27 35.23 21.11
C ARG A 16 -20.68 35.36 22.51
N GLY A 17 -20.03 34.31 23.01
CA GLY A 17 -19.33 34.34 24.30
C GLY A 17 -18.19 35.37 24.33
N MET A 18 -17.42 35.47 23.24
CA MET A 18 -16.39 36.51 23.10
C MET A 18 -16.98 37.93 23.05
N LEU A 19 -18.10 38.12 22.36
CA LEU A 19 -18.74 39.43 22.25
C LEU A 19 -19.27 39.91 23.61
N VAL A 20 -19.96 39.04 24.35
CA VAL A 20 -20.48 39.35 25.70
C VAL A 20 -19.35 39.59 26.70
N ALA A 21 -18.26 38.83 26.61
CA ALA A 21 -17.07 39.05 27.44
C ALA A 21 -16.36 40.38 27.13
N ALA A 22 -16.42 40.87 25.89
CA ALA A 22 -15.74 42.09 25.45
C ALA A 22 -16.49 43.39 25.81
N VAL A 23 -17.82 43.41 25.72
CA VAL A 23 -18.62 44.64 26.00
C VAL A 23 -19.30 44.64 27.37
N GLY A 24 -19.25 43.52 28.09
CA GLY A 24 -19.94 43.33 29.36
C GLY A 24 -21.40 42.93 29.18
N TYR A 25 -21.91 42.09 30.09
CA TYR A 25 -23.25 41.51 30.01
C TYR A 25 -24.37 42.55 29.98
N GLU A 26 -24.25 43.61 30.79
CA GLU A 26 -25.25 44.68 30.90
C GLU A 26 -25.36 45.46 29.58
N THR A 27 -24.22 45.92 29.04
CA THR A 27 -24.15 46.61 27.75
C THR A 27 -24.61 45.71 26.59
N ALA A 28 -24.24 44.43 26.59
CA ALA A 28 -24.67 43.47 25.57
C ALA A 28 -26.19 43.25 25.59
N SER A 29 -26.80 43.29 26.78
CA SER A 29 -28.23 43.16 26.97
C SER A 29 -28.98 44.42 26.50
N GLU A 30 -28.48 45.60 26.83
CA GLU A 30 -29.08 46.87 26.42
C GLU A 30 -29.01 47.13 24.92
N LEU A 31 -27.92 46.72 24.25
CA LEU A 31 -27.77 46.82 22.80
C LEU A 31 -28.60 45.77 22.03
N GLY A 32 -29.39 44.95 22.71
CA GLY A 32 -30.18 43.87 22.11
C GLY A 32 -29.35 42.69 21.60
N LEU A 33 -28.02 42.72 21.76
CA LEU A 33 -27.09 41.68 21.34
C LEU A 33 -27.23 40.38 22.16
N ALA A 34 -27.77 40.47 23.38
CA ALA A 34 -28.15 39.30 24.18
C ALA A 34 -29.58 38.79 23.87
N SER A 35 -30.40 39.58 23.16
CA SER A 35 -31.85 39.35 23.01
C SER A 35 -32.30 38.77 21.65
N THR A 36 -31.39 38.53 20.70
CA THR A 36 -31.73 37.81 19.46
C THR A 36 -31.77 36.30 19.71
N LEU A 37 -32.68 35.89 20.59
CA LEU A 37 -33.31 34.56 20.66
C LEU A 37 -34.61 34.52 19.83
N THR A 38 -34.84 35.52 18.99
CA THR A 38 -35.79 35.42 17.88
C THR A 38 -35.14 34.61 16.78
N GLU A 39 -35.38 33.30 16.82
CA GLU A 39 -35.32 32.44 15.65
C GLU A 39 -36.06 33.16 14.51
N GLU A 40 -35.34 33.54 13.45
CA GLU A 40 -35.98 33.63 12.13
C GLU A 40 -36.43 32.21 11.78
N THR A 41 -37.61 31.83 12.29
CA THR A 41 -38.36 30.66 11.86
C THR A 41 -38.95 30.97 10.48
N THR A 42 -38.10 31.03 9.46
CA THR A 42 -38.50 30.31 8.25
C THR A 42 -38.69 28.88 8.72
N ASP A 43 -39.92 28.35 8.66
CA ASP A 43 -40.23 26.95 8.99
C ASP A 43 -39.30 26.04 8.18
N LYS A 44 -38.14 25.70 8.76
CA LYS A 44 -37.18 24.80 8.15
C LYS A 44 -37.70 23.39 8.37
N LEU A 45 -37.67 22.59 7.33
CA LEU A 45 -37.91 21.16 7.47
C LEU A 45 -36.88 20.62 8.46
N THR A 46 -37.35 19.94 9.50
CA THR A 46 -36.49 19.19 10.43
C THR A 46 -36.77 17.72 10.26
N PHE A 47 -35.73 16.91 10.16
CA PHE A 47 -35.82 15.47 9.87
C PHE A 47 -35.61 14.61 11.11
N GLY A 48 -35.93 15.15 12.29
CA GLY A 48 -35.86 14.44 13.57
C GLY A 48 -34.46 13.90 13.86
N SER A 49 -34.34 12.59 14.06
CA SER A 49 -33.04 11.93 14.32
C SER A 49 -32.08 11.95 13.12
N LEU A 50 -32.58 12.20 11.91
CA LEU A 50 -31.75 12.35 10.71
C LEU A 50 -31.20 13.76 10.55
N GLU A 51 -31.71 14.75 11.30
CA GLU A 51 -31.29 16.16 11.17
C GLU A 51 -29.76 16.35 11.23
N PRO A 52 -29.02 15.70 12.16
CA PRO A 52 -27.56 15.85 12.18
C PRO A 52 -26.88 15.34 10.90
N LEU A 53 -27.41 14.27 10.29
CA LEU A 53 -26.89 13.72 9.04
C LEU A 53 -27.28 14.61 7.85
N VAL A 54 -28.50 15.15 7.83
CA VAL A 54 -28.96 16.11 6.81
C VAL A 54 -28.09 17.37 6.83
N CYS A 55 -27.85 17.96 8.01
CA CYS A 55 -26.95 19.09 8.17
C CYS A 55 -25.52 18.74 7.73
N LEU A 56 -25.00 17.55 8.09
CA LEU A 56 -23.68 17.11 7.64
C LEU A 56 -23.59 17.09 6.11
N MET A 57 -24.61 16.57 5.42
CA MET A 57 -24.66 16.49 3.95
C MET A 57 -24.86 17.86 3.28
N GLN A 58 -25.64 18.76 3.90
CA GLN A 58 -25.91 20.10 3.35
C GLN A 58 -24.76 21.09 3.58
N GLU A 59 -24.05 20.97 4.70
CA GLU A 59 -23.01 21.91 5.11
C GLU A 59 -21.60 21.42 4.75
N THR A 60 -21.45 20.13 4.43
CA THR A 60 -20.18 19.56 3.96
C THR A 60 -20.27 19.29 2.47
N PRO A 61 -19.72 20.18 1.62
CA PRO A 61 -19.70 19.91 0.20
C PRO A 61 -18.87 18.66 -0.09
N VAL A 62 -19.40 17.75 -0.92
CA VAL A 62 -18.65 16.61 -1.47
C VAL A 62 -17.73 17.13 -2.58
N ASN A 63 -16.77 17.99 -2.25
CA ASN A 63 -15.97 18.72 -3.25
C ASN A 63 -14.51 18.25 -3.38
N THR A 64 -14.24 17.00 -3.04
CA THR A 64 -12.89 16.44 -3.22
C THR A 64 -12.83 15.56 -4.45
N ASP A 65 -11.79 15.76 -5.27
CA ASP A 65 -11.52 14.89 -6.41
C ASP A 65 -11.12 13.46 -5.96
N LEU A 66 -11.23 12.51 -6.88
CA LEU A 66 -10.91 11.09 -6.63
C LEU A 66 -9.44 10.87 -6.27
N ARG A 67 -8.55 11.75 -6.73
CA ARG A 67 -7.11 11.69 -6.49
C ARG A 67 -6.83 11.93 -5.00
N ARG A 68 -7.40 13.00 -4.44
CA ARG A 68 -7.30 13.36 -3.01
C ARG A 68 -7.97 12.34 -2.10
N LEU A 69 -9.13 11.80 -2.49
CA LEU A 69 -9.80 10.74 -1.73
C LEU A 69 -8.93 9.48 -1.62
N THR A 70 -8.36 9.04 -2.74
CA THR A 70 -7.46 7.88 -2.79
C THR A 70 -6.22 8.09 -1.93
N ALA A 71 -5.61 9.29 -1.99
CA ALA A 71 -4.47 9.66 -1.17
C ALA A 71 -4.79 9.63 0.34
N ALA A 72 -5.89 10.26 0.75
CA ALA A 72 -6.34 10.28 2.15
C ALA A 72 -6.65 8.87 2.67
N ALA A 73 -7.26 8.03 1.84
CA ALA A 73 -7.59 6.65 2.17
C ALA A 73 -6.35 5.79 2.39
N ALA A 74 -5.31 5.96 1.58
CA ALA A 74 -4.03 5.26 1.75
C ALA A 74 -3.33 5.66 3.06
N LEU A 75 -3.31 6.95 3.40
CA LEU A 75 -2.72 7.44 4.64
C LEU A 75 -3.50 6.97 5.88
N ALA A 76 -4.84 7.01 5.82
CA ALA A 76 -5.69 6.47 6.89
C ALA A 76 -5.45 4.97 7.08
N ASN A 77 -5.37 4.21 5.98
CA ASN A 77 -5.09 2.78 6.01
C ASN A 77 -3.72 2.48 6.63
N ALA A 78 -2.66 3.15 6.15
CA ALA A 78 -1.31 2.97 6.66
C ALA A 78 -1.26 3.21 8.16
N ARG A 79 -1.86 4.31 8.62
CA ARG A 79 -1.94 4.67 10.04
C ARG A 79 -2.68 3.62 10.88
N THR A 80 -3.79 3.10 10.37
CA THR A 80 -4.62 2.13 11.08
C THR A 80 -4.03 0.73 11.13
N PHE A 81 -3.46 0.22 10.02
CA PHE A 81 -3.11 -1.20 9.92
C PHE A 81 -1.61 -1.50 9.90
N GLY A 82 -0.77 -0.53 9.51
CA GLY A 82 0.68 -0.72 9.47
C GLY A 82 1.11 -1.95 8.63
N GLY A 83 0.34 -2.35 7.62
CA GLY A 83 0.65 -3.54 6.81
C GLY A 83 0.36 -4.90 7.45
N GLU A 84 -0.33 -5.00 8.59
CA GLU A 84 -0.53 -6.30 9.27
C GLU A 84 -1.94 -6.89 9.16
N ASP A 85 -2.97 -6.09 8.86
CA ASP A 85 -4.35 -6.58 8.71
C ASP A 85 -4.60 -7.07 7.28
N TYR A 86 -4.99 -8.34 7.13
CA TYR A 86 -5.18 -8.97 5.82
C TYR A 86 -6.12 -8.17 4.92
N VAL A 87 -7.29 -7.79 5.42
CA VAL A 87 -8.24 -7.00 4.63
C VAL A 87 -7.72 -5.58 4.43
N GLY A 88 -7.13 -4.99 5.47
CA GLY A 88 -6.56 -3.65 5.46
C GLY A 88 -5.52 -3.47 4.36
N PHE A 89 -4.46 -4.28 4.32
CA PHE A 89 -3.44 -4.13 3.30
C PHE A 89 -3.96 -4.43 1.88
N HIS A 90 -4.94 -5.33 1.71
CA HIS A 90 -5.59 -5.55 0.40
C HIS A 90 -6.34 -4.31 -0.08
N THR A 91 -7.06 -3.62 0.81
CA THR A 91 -7.73 -2.38 0.43
C THR A 91 -6.74 -1.28 0.06
N MET A 92 -5.58 -1.19 0.74
CA MET A 92 -4.50 -0.27 0.36
C MET A 92 -3.94 -0.60 -1.03
N MET A 93 -3.60 -1.86 -1.27
CA MET A 93 -3.06 -2.33 -2.55
C MET A 93 -4.03 -2.13 -3.72
N ALA A 94 -5.34 -2.02 -3.46
CA ALA A 94 -6.36 -1.77 -4.46
C ALA A 94 -6.61 -0.28 -4.77
N LEU A 95 -6.09 0.67 -3.97
CA LEU A 95 -6.38 2.10 -4.12
C LEU A 95 -5.85 2.68 -5.44
N ALA A 96 -4.56 2.50 -5.74
CA ALA A 96 -3.98 2.99 -6.99
C ALA A 96 -4.60 2.30 -8.23
N PRO A 97 -4.75 0.96 -8.27
CA PRO A 97 -5.47 0.30 -9.36
C PRO A 97 -6.90 0.80 -9.56
N ALA A 98 -7.64 1.09 -8.48
CA ALA A 98 -8.98 1.63 -8.59
C ALA A 98 -9.00 3.04 -9.21
N LEU A 99 -8.02 3.87 -8.87
CA LEU A 99 -7.88 5.19 -9.50
C LEU A 99 -7.49 5.08 -10.98
N HIS A 100 -6.62 4.14 -11.35
CA HIS A 100 -6.29 3.88 -12.76
C HIS A 100 -7.52 3.38 -13.53
N MET A 101 -8.24 2.38 -13.00
CA MET A 101 -9.48 1.90 -13.62
C MET A 101 -10.52 3.01 -13.79
N ALA A 102 -10.61 3.94 -12.83
CA ALA A 102 -11.50 5.09 -12.94
C ALA A 102 -11.19 5.98 -14.16
N GLN A 103 -9.91 6.11 -14.55
CA GLN A 103 -9.50 6.93 -15.69
C GLN A 103 -9.88 6.33 -17.04
N GLU A 104 -10.10 5.01 -17.09
CA GLU A 104 -10.51 4.28 -18.30
C GLU A 104 -12.04 4.26 -18.50
N LEU A 105 -12.81 4.85 -17.57
CA LEU A 105 -14.28 4.86 -17.60
C LEU A 105 -14.86 6.21 -18.06
N PRO A 106 -16.09 6.21 -18.61
CA PRO A 106 -16.88 7.43 -18.80
C PRO A 106 -16.98 8.26 -17.52
N ALA A 107 -17.04 9.59 -17.67
CA ALA A 107 -16.97 10.56 -16.56
C ALA A 107 -17.94 10.23 -15.40
N GLU A 108 -19.16 9.83 -15.73
CA GLU A 108 -20.22 9.46 -14.81
C GLU A 108 -19.97 8.14 -14.04
N LEU A 109 -19.08 7.28 -14.54
CA LEU A 109 -18.73 5.99 -13.93
C LEU A 109 -17.36 6.01 -13.22
N GLN A 110 -16.52 7.02 -13.45
CA GLN A 110 -15.19 7.12 -12.83
C GLN A 110 -15.19 6.98 -11.30
N PRO A 111 -16.17 7.50 -10.55
CA PRO A 111 -16.16 7.34 -9.10
C PRO A 111 -16.32 5.89 -8.62
N LEU A 112 -16.93 5.00 -9.41
CA LEU A 112 -17.35 3.68 -8.96
C LEU A 112 -16.20 2.77 -8.47
N PRO A 113 -15.07 2.61 -9.20
CA PRO A 113 -13.97 1.78 -8.73
C PRO A 113 -13.36 2.31 -7.43
N VAL A 114 -13.18 3.64 -7.34
CA VAL A 114 -12.61 4.29 -6.16
C VAL A 114 -13.56 4.14 -4.97
N PHE A 115 -14.84 4.43 -5.13
CA PHE A 115 -15.83 4.35 -4.04
C PHE A 115 -15.99 2.92 -3.51
N LYS A 116 -15.92 1.89 -4.38
CA LYS A 116 -15.90 0.49 -3.94
C LYS A 116 -14.73 0.21 -3.00
N VAL A 117 -13.52 0.67 -3.33
CA VAL A 117 -12.34 0.45 -2.48
C VAL A 117 -12.40 1.30 -1.21
N LEU A 118 -12.83 2.56 -1.32
CA LEU A 118 -13.04 3.43 -0.16
C LEU A 118 -14.01 2.80 0.84
N TYR A 119 -15.16 2.32 0.38
CA TYR A 119 -16.15 1.65 1.22
C TYR A 119 -15.54 0.48 2.00
N ARG A 120 -14.80 -0.41 1.32
CA ARG A 120 -14.14 -1.55 1.98
C ARG A 120 -13.07 -1.09 2.98
N ASN A 121 -12.26 -0.10 2.61
CA ASN A 121 -11.20 0.44 3.45
C ASN A 121 -11.77 1.09 4.71
N THR A 122 -12.72 2.02 4.57
CA THR A 122 -13.30 2.76 5.70
C THR A 122 -14.12 1.84 6.60
N ASN A 123 -14.84 0.87 6.03
CA ASN A 123 -15.55 -0.13 6.82
C ASN A 123 -14.57 -0.98 7.65
N ARG A 124 -13.45 -1.44 7.05
CA ARG A 124 -12.44 -2.19 7.80
C ARG A 124 -11.76 -1.35 8.88
N ILE A 125 -11.50 -0.06 8.62
CA ILE A 125 -10.96 0.88 9.61
C ILE A 125 -11.95 1.04 10.77
N GLN A 126 -13.25 1.14 10.49
CA GLN A 126 -14.28 1.23 11.52
C GLN A 126 -14.37 -0.06 12.36
N GLU A 127 -14.40 -1.23 11.72
CA GLU A 127 -14.37 -2.54 12.39
C GLU A 127 -13.15 -2.71 13.29
N ARG A 128 -12.00 -2.16 12.89
CA ARG A 128 -10.77 -2.17 13.68
C ARG A 128 -10.87 -1.30 14.94
N GLY A 129 -11.76 -0.30 14.98
CA GLY A 129 -11.91 0.67 16.07
C GLY A 129 -11.54 2.11 15.70
N GLY A 130 -11.27 2.38 14.43
CA GLY A 130 -10.94 3.71 13.91
C GLY A 130 -9.69 4.29 14.55
N ARG A 131 -9.71 5.60 14.83
CA ARG A 131 -8.53 6.35 15.31
C ARG A 131 -7.94 5.83 16.63
N LYS A 132 -8.76 5.18 17.46
CA LYS A 132 -8.35 4.69 18.79
C LYS A 132 -7.41 3.49 18.71
N GLU A 133 -7.46 2.76 17.59
CA GLU A 133 -6.78 1.47 17.39
C GLU A 133 -5.71 1.57 16.27
N GLU A 134 -5.25 2.79 15.98
CA GLU A 134 -4.18 3.03 15.00
C GLU A 134 -2.84 2.50 15.51
N VAL A 135 -2.04 1.92 14.59
CA VAL A 135 -0.83 1.19 14.96
C VAL A 135 0.47 1.84 14.49
N LEU A 136 0.43 2.77 13.53
CA LEU A 136 1.61 3.54 13.15
C LEU A 136 1.63 4.87 13.91
N HIS A 137 2.70 5.05 14.66
CA HIS A 137 3.02 6.27 15.41
C HIS A 137 4.41 6.79 15.04
N PRO A 138 4.74 8.04 15.38
CA PRO A 138 6.09 8.56 15.19
C PRO A 138 7.14 7.64 15.82
N VAL A 139 8.22 7.37 15.08
CA VAL A 139 9.34 6.54 15.52
C VAL A 139 10.61 7.38 15.50
N LYS A 140 11.40 7.27 16.56
CA LYS A 140 12.73 7.92 16.63
C LYS A 140 13.73 7.13 15.78
N PRO A 141 14.36 7.75 14.76
CA PRO A 141 15.39 7.10 13.95
C PRO A 141 16.51 6.49 14.79
N ALA A 142 17.02 5.34 14.35
CA ALA A 142 18.24 4.76 14.87
C ALA A 142 19.49 5.52 14.36
N THR A 143 20.61 5.38 15.06
CA THR A 143 21.92 5.76 14.52
C THR A 143 22.42 4.64 13.64
N LEU A 144 22.61 4.91 12.34
CA LEU A 144 23.15 3.93 11.40
C LEU A 144 24.68 3.94 11.46
N SER A 145 25.28 2.75 11.33
CA SER A 145 26.72 2.62 11.14
C SER A 145 27.08 2.95 9.70
N GLU A 146 28.20 3.62 9.47
CA GLU A 146 28.76 3.84 8.13
C GLU A 146 29.43 2.59 7.55
N ILE A 147 29.71 1.58 8.38
CA ILE A 147 30.47 0.39 8.00
C ILE A 147 29.58 -0.65 7.29
N ARG A 148 28.31 -0.77 7.71
CA ARG A 148 27.40 -1.79 7.17
C ARG A 148 26.31 -1.16 6.30
N PRO A 149 25.99 -1.74 5.13
CA PRO A 149 24.88 -1.28 4.31
C PRO A 149 23.56 -1.25 5.09
N GLY A 150 22.79 -0.17 4.92
CA GLY A 150 21.54 0.05 5.65
C GLY A 150 20.51 -1.06 5.46
N GLY A 151 20.30 -1.48 4.22
CA GLY A 151 19.40 -2.57 3.86
C GLY A 151 19.76 -3.92 4.51
N GLU A 152 21.05 -4.21 4.69
CA GLU A 152 21.47 -5.44 5.40
C GLU A 152 21.14 -5.37 6.89
N VAL A 153 21.35 -4.21 7.52
CA VAL A 153 21.00 -3.99 8.93
C VAL A 153 19.49 -4.11 9.14
N LEU A 154 18.70 -3.55 8.21
CA LEU A 154 17.24 -3.67 8.23
C LEU A 154 16.79 -5.12 8.07
N ARG A 155 17.33 -5.83 7.07
CA ARG A 155 17.02 -7.25 6.82
C ARG A 155 17.33 -8.12 8.04
N GLU A 156 18.46 -7.88 8.70
CA GLU A 156 18.81 -8.62 9.91
C GLU A 156 17.83 -8.35 11.06
N ALA A 157 17.41 -7.09 11.25
CA ALA A 157 16.39 -6.76 12.24
C ALA A 157 15.04 -7.45 11.95
N VAL A 158 14.67 -7.53 10.66
CA VAL A 158 13.49 -8.26 10.17
C VAL A 158 13.59 -9.75 10.49
N ARG A 159 14.67 -10.43 10.06
CA ARG A 159 14.92 -11.86 10.32
C ARG A 159 14.94 -12.18 11.82
N SER A 160 15.49 -11.27 12.61
CA SER A 160 15.51 -11.34 14.08
C SER A 160 14.15 -11.08 14.75
N LYS A 161 13.08 -10.78 13.98
CA LYS A 161 11.73 -10.49 14.47
C LYS A 161 11.64 -9.28 15.41
N LYS A 162 12.59 -8.34 15.30
CA LYS A 162 12.68 -7.16 16.18
C LYS A 162 11.98 -5.97 15.54
N VAL A 163 10.65 -5.90 15.67
CA VAL A 163 9.83 -4.84 15.04
C VAL A 163 10.34 -3.44 15.37
N ASP A 164 10.59 -3.12 16.65
CA ASP A 164 11.08 -1.79 17.05
C ASP A 164 12.44 -1.45 16.42
N ALA A 165 13.35 -2.42 16.36
CA ALA A 165 14.65 -2.21 15.75
C ALA A 165 14.54 -2.02 14.23
N ALA A 166 13.70 -2.81 13.57
CA ALA A 166 13.45 -2.70 12.14
C ALA A 166 12.82 -1.35 11.79
N GLU A 167 11.81 -0.90 12.53
CA GLU A 167 11.15 0.39 12.31
C GLU A 167 12.08 1.58 12.56
N ARG A 168 12.88 1.54 13.63
CA ARG A 168 13.86 2.62 13.91
C ARG A 168 14.97 2.67 12.88
N THR A 169 15.42 1.51 12.41
CA THR A 169 16.41 1.42 11.32
C THR A 169 15.82 2.00 10.05
N PHE A 170 14.61 1.57 9.66
CA PHE A 170 13.93 2.08 8.47
C PHE A 170 13.65 3.59 8.55
N ALA A 171 13.26 4.09 9.72
CA ALA A 171 13.07 5.52 9.95
C ALA A 171 14.36 6.34 9.69
N ALA A 172 15.53 5.79 10.00
CA ALA A 172 16.81 6.43 9.70
C ALA A 172 17.18 6.37 8.22
N LEU A 173 16.89 5.25 7.55
CA LEU A 173 17.11 5.10 6.11
C LEU A 173 16.23 6.07 5.30
N ALA A 174 14.97 6.22 5.71
CA ALA A 174 14.01 7.11 5.07
C ALA A 174 14.32 8.60 5.22
N GLN A 175 15.26 9.00 6.07
CA GLN A 175 15.73 10.38 6.16
C GLN A 175 16.66 10.79 5.02
N ARG A 176 17.24 9.83 4.28
CA ARG A 176 18.13 10.10 3.16
C ARG A 176 17.33 10.54 1.94
N SER A 177 16.54 9.62 1.40
CA SER A 177 15.61 9.86 0.29
C SER A 177 14.57 8.73 0.23
N ALA A 178 13.47 8.96 -0.50
CA ALA A 178 12.48 7.91 -0.75
C ALA A 178 13.11 6.74 -1.53
N ASP A 179 13.95 7.04 -2.52
CA ASP A 179 14.60 6.06 -3.39
C ASP A 179 15.60 5.19 -2.58
N ASP A 180 16.39 5.79 -1.68
CA ASP A 180 17.27 5.01 -0.79
C ASP A 180 16.46 4.13 0.15
N ALA A 181 15.39 4.66 0.77
CA ALA A 181 14.53 3.90 1.65
C ALA A 181 13.92 2.68 0.94
N PHE A 182 13.43 2.88 -0.27
CA PHE A 182 12.87 1.81 -1.08
C PHE A 182 13.93 0.75 -1.42
N ASN A 183 15.11 1.18 -1.87
CA ASN A 183 16.19 0.27 -2.21
C ASN A 183 16.72 -0.52 -1.00
N ASP A 184 16.84 0.10 0.17
CA ASP A 184 17.27 -0.58 1.39
C ASP A 184 16.19 -1.56 1.91
N LEU A 185 14.90 -1.23 1.76
CA LEU A 185 13.79 -2.13 2.09
C LEU A 185 13.81 -3.42 1.26
N LEU A 186 14.17 -3.33 -0.02
CA LEU A 186 14.15 -4.50 -0.92
C LEU A 186 15.04 -5.64 -0.47
N PHE A 187 16.10 -5.38 0.31
CA PHE A 187 16.90 -6.44 0.94
C PHE A 187 16.03 -7.37 1.79
N ALA A 188 15.13 -6.81 2.60
CA ALA A 188 14.21 -7.59 3.41
C ALA A 188 13.11 -8.22 2.53
N VAL A 189 12.62 -7.52 1.50
CA VAL A 189 11.56 -8.05 0.63
C VAL A 189 12.01 -9.32 -0.10
N GLN A 190 13.23 -9.36 -0.60
CA GLN A 190 13.81 -10.46 -1.39
C GLN A 190 14.04 -11.77 -0.62
N ASP A 191 13.92 -11.79 0.70
CA ASP A 191 14.13 -13.01 1.51
C ASP A 191 13.06 -14.08 1.29
N ASN A 192 11.98 -13.77 0.58
CA ASN A 192 10.92 -14.71 0.24
C ASN A 192 10.10 -14.19 -0.97
N THR A 193 9.41 -15.09 -1.68
CA THR A 193 8.60 -14.78 -2.88
C THR A 193 7.09 -14.72 -2.62
N GLU A 194 6.66 -14.69 -1.35
CA GLU A 194 5.26 -14.56 -0.95
C GLU A 194 4.64 -13.28 -1.53
N VAL A 195 3.44 -13.41 -2.11
CA VAL A 195 2.83 -12.38 -2.96
C VAL A 195 2.67 -11.05 -2.24
N HIS A 196 2.18 -10.99 -1.01
CA HIS A 196 1.98 -9.70 -0.35
C HIS A 196 3.29 -9.10 0.17
N ARG A 197 4.31 -9.90 0.49
CA ARG A 197 5.68 -9.39 0.78
C ARG A 197 6.19 -8.53 -0.38
N VAL A 198 5.86 -8.92 -1.61
CA VAL A 198 6.30 -8.29 -2.85
C VAL A 198 5.34 -7.19 -3.33
N VAL A 199 4.03 -7.44 -3.32
CA VAL A 199 3.03 -6.50 -3.84
C VAL A 199 2.90 -5.28 -2.94
N LEU A 200 3.05 -5.44 -1.62
CA LEU A 200 2.90 -4.35 -0.67
C LEU A 200 3.89 -3.19 -0.89
N PRO A 201 5.22 -3.41 -0.98
CA PRO A 201 6.18 -2.34 -1.29
C PRO A 201 5.96 -1.76 -2.69
N HIS A 202 5.60 -2.57 -3.69
CA HIS A 202 5.27 -2.08 -5.03
C HIS A 202 4.10 -1.09 -4.99
N ARG A 203 2.98 -1.45 -4.35
CA ARG A 203 1.79 -0.59 -4.26
C ARG A 203 2.02 0.63 -3.37
N ALA A 204 2.78 0.48 -2.30
CA ALA A 204 3.21 1.61 -1.47
C ALA A 204 4.03 2.62 -2.29
N TRP A 205 4.95 2.15 -3.14
CA TRP A 205 5.74 3.00 -4.03
C TRP A 205 4.89 3.69 -5.11
N ASP A 206 3.99 2.94 -5.75
CA ASP A 206 3.04 3.47 -6.75
C ASP A 206 2.20 4.63 -6.17
N LEU A 207 1.68 4.45 -4.95
CA LEU A 207 0.94 5.47 -4.23
C LEU A 207 1.77 6.73 -3.89
N LEU A 208 3.10 6.68 -3.88
CA LEU A 208 3.92 7.89 -3.69
C LEU A 208 3.83 8.85 -4.87
N GLY A 209 3.58 8.36 -6.10
CA GLY A 209 3.32 9.23 -7.25
C GLY A 209 2.02 10.05 -7.11
N LEU A 210 1.10 9.55 -6.29
CA LEU A 210 -0.13 10.21 -5.92
C LEU A 210 0.04 11.15 -4.71
N ILE A 211 0.66 10.64 -3.66
CA ILE A 211 0.66 11.24 -2.32
C ILE A 211 1.83 12.21 -2.12
N GLY A 212 2.99 11.92 -2.72
CA GLY A 212 4.23 12.64 -2.50
C GLY A 212 5.30 11.77 -1.82
N LYS A 213 6.56 11.90 -2.28
CA LYS A 213 7.72 11.13 -1.80
C LYS A 213 8.03 11.39 -0.31
N GLU A 214 7.60 12.51 0.25
CA GLU A 214 7.72 12.82 1.68
C GLU A 214 6.98 11.83 2.59
N GLN A 215 6.01 11.08 2.05
CA GLN A 215 5.29 10.02 2.77
C GLN A 215 5.93 8.63 2.60
N ALA A 216 7.12 8.52 1.98
CA ALA A 216 7.79 7.24 1.75
C ALA A 216 8.00 6.46 3.05
N HIS A 217 8.44 7.12 4.12
CA HIS A 217 8.57 6.48 5.43
C HIS A 217 7.24 5.85 5.88
N THR A 218 6.13 6.59 5.82
CA THR A 218 4.81 6.11 6.25
C THR A 218 4.34 4.92 5.42
N LEU A 219 4.39 5.01 4.09
CA LEU A 219 3.81 3.98 3.22
C LEU A 219 4.67 2.71 3.18
N LEU A 220 5.99 2.83 3.03
CA LEU A 220 6.91 1.70 2.92
C LEU A 220 7.13 0.99 4.26
N ARG A 221 6.94 1.66 5.40
CA ARG A 221 7.03 1.03 6.72
C ARG A 221 5.99 -0.08 6.93
N GLN A 222 4.88 -0.04 6.20
CA GLN A 222 3.93 -1.15 6.18
C GLN A 222 4.58 -2.45 5.72
N SER A 223 5.45 -2.38 4.70
CA SER A 223 6.21 -3.53 4.20
C SER A 223 7.27 -4.01 5.19
N VAL A 224 7.90 -3.10 5.95
CA VAL A 224 8.81 -3.49 7.04
C VAL A 224 8.08 -4.35 8.07
N ARG A 225 6.93 -3.87 8.57
CA ARG A 225 6.12 -4.61 9.55
C ARG A 225 5.58 -5.91 8.97
N TYR A 226 5.12 -5.91 7.72
CA TYR A 226 4.70 -7.13 7.03
C TYR A 226 5.83 -8.15 6.98
N CYS A 227 7.05 -7.74 6.57
CA CYS A 227 8.20 -8.63 6.52
C CYS A 227 8.52 -9.21 7.90
N VAL A 228 8.54 -8.38 8.97
CA VAL A 228 8.74 -8.86 10.35
C VAL A 228 7.67 -9.89 10.74
N LYS A 229 6.40 -9.61 10.44
CA LYS A 229 5.28 -10.52 10.72
C LYS A 229 5.41 -11.83 9.94
N ALA A 230 5.83 -11.79 8.69
CA ALA A 230 6.02 -12.97 7.84
C ALA A 230 7.07 -13.93 8.42
N GLU A 231 8.09 -13.42 9.11
CA GLU A 231 9.08 -14.26 9.81
C GLU A 231 8.47 -15.08 10.96
N SER A 232 7.25 -14.77 11.43
CA SER A 232 6.58 -15.58 12.47
C SER A 232 5.93 -16.86 11.92
N TRP A 233 5.82 -17.01 10.60
CA TRP A 233 5.18 -18.16 9.97
C TRP A 233 6.10 -19.38 9.96
N GLN A 234 5.53 -20.51 9.52
CA GLN A 234 6.28 -21.76 9.45
C GLN A 234 7.35 -21.67 8.35
N HIS A 235 8.60 -21.83 8.77
CA HIS A 235 9.75 -21.93 7.86
C HIS A 235 9.90 -23.37 7.38
N THR A 236 9.90 -23.55 6.07
CA THR A 236 10.24 -24.81 5.38
C THR A 236 11.47 -24.58 4.50
N ALA A 237 12.13 -25.65 4.08
CA ALA A 237 13.26 -25.55 3.15
C ALA A 237 12.88 -24.79 1.86
N THR A 238 11.68 -25.04 1.33
CA THR A 238 11.13 -24.34 0.15
C THR A 238 10.79 -22.88 0.43
N TRP A 239 10.34 -22.55 1.64
CA TRP A 239 10.02 -21.18 2.02
C TRP A 239 11.29 -20.32 2.15
N ASP A 240 12.35 -20.87 2.71
CA ASP A 240 13.60 -20.14 2.92
C ASP A 240 14.57 -20.20 1.72
N GLU A 241 14.26 -21.02 0.71
CA GLU A 241 15.08 -21.21 -0.50
C GLU A 241 15.52 -19.89 -1.16
N PRO A 242 14.68 -18.84 -1.29
CA PRO A 242 15.13 -17.57 -1.88
C PRO A 242 16.33 -16.94 -1.17
N ARG A 243 16.52 -17.20 0.14
CA ARG A 243 17.63 -16.64 0.93
C ARG A 243 18.99 -17.21 0.55
N THR A 244 19.01 -18.38 -0.08
CA THR A 244 20.24 -19.04 -0.54
C THR A 244 20.36 -18.96 -2.06
N LEU A 245 19.25 -19.20 -2.77
CA LEU A 245 19.22 -19.21 -4.23
C LEU A 245 19.55 -17.83 -4.81
N LEU A 246 18.93 -16.75 -4.31
CA LEU A 246 19.16 -15.43 -4.88
C LEU A 246 20.62 -14.95 -4.73
N PRO A 247 21.26 -14.99 -3.54
CA PRO A 247 22.68 -14.64 -3.43
C PRO A 247 23.57 -15.49 -4.34
N LYS A 248 23.30 -16.79 -4.44
CA LYS A 248 24.02 -17.70 -5.34
C LYS A 248 23.90 -17.27 -6.79
N MET A 249 22.70 -16.98 -7.29
CA MET A 249 22.48 -16.50 -8.66
C MET A 249 23.21 -15.19 -8.93
N LEU A 250 23.17 -14.23 -8.00
CA LEU A 250 23.86 -12.94 -8.15
C LEU A 250 25.39 -13.10 -8.21
N GLU A 251 25.95 -14.03 -7.42
CA GLU A 251 27.39 -14.28 -7.34
C GLU A 251 27.90 -15.10 -8.53
N ASP A 252 27.27 -16.24 -8.84
CA ASP A 252 27.68 -17.14 -9.92
C ASP A 252 27.68 -16.43 -11.29
N HIS A 253 26.69 -15.56 -11.51
CA HIS A 253 26.55 -14.76 -12.74
C HIS A 253 27.23 -13.38 -12.68
N LYS A 254 27.93 -13.09 -11.58
CA LYS A 254 28.69 -11.84 -11.35
C LYS A 254 27.86 -10.58 -11.58
N LEU A 255 26.62 -10.58 -11.11
CA LEU A 255 25.66 -9.49 -11.34
C LEU A 255 25.89 -8.32 -10.37
N LEU A 256 26.45 -8.58 -9.18
CA LEU A 256 26.73 -7.53 -8.20
C LEU A 256 27.75 -6.51 -8.75
N GLY A 257 27.43 -5.23 -8.61
CA GLY A 257 28.28 -4.11 -9.07
C GLY A 257 28.22 -3.84 -10.58
N ARG A 258 27.45 -4.61 -11.36
CA ARG A 258 27.19 -4.32 -12.78
C ARG A 258 26.04 -3.33 -12.95
N SER A 259 26.03 -2.64 -14.08
CA SER A 259 24.83 -1.94 -14.57
C SER A 259 23.98 -2.91 -15.39
N PRO A 260 22.64 -2.80 -15.37
CA PRO A 260 21.78 -3.60 -16.23
C PRO A 260 22.10 -3.40 -17.71
N GLY A 261 22.01 -4.49 -18.48
CA GLY A 261 22.22 -4.43 -19.92
C GLY A 261 21.06 -3.78 -20.66
N ASP A 262 21.29 -3.44 -21.93
CA ASP A 262 20.36 -2.76 -22.81
C ASP A 262 20.04 -3.56 -24.09
N ARG A 263 20.54 -4.80 -24.20
CA ARG A 263 20.30 -5.68 -25.35
C ARG A 263 18.83 -6.10 -25.36
N LYS A 264 18.05 -5.51 -26.28
CA LYS A 264 16.64 -5.87 -26.48
C LYS A 264 16.50 -7.29 -27.01
N ALA A 265 15.48 -7.98 -26.52
CA ALA A 265 15.06 -9.27 -27.04
C ALA A 265 14.21 -9.13 -28.31
N GLU A 266 14.29 -10.14 -29.17
CA GLU A 266 13.25 -10.39 -30.18
C GLU A 266 12.08 -11.15 -29.53
N ASP A 267 10.87 -11.02 -30.09
CA ASP A 267 9.65 -11.68 -29.57
C ASP A 267 9.83 -13.20 -29.39
N ASN A 268 10.50 -13.84 -30.35
CA ASN A 268 10.81 -15.26 -30.34
C ASN A 268 11.77 -15.65 -29.20
N TRP A 269 12.68 -14.77 -28.78
CA TRP A 269 13.51 -14.99 -27.60
C TRP A 269 12.69 -14.86 -26.31
N VAL A 270 11.81 -13.85 -26.23
CA VAL A 270 10.92 -13.63 -25.06
C VAL A 270 10.00 -14.83 -24.86
N GLU A 271 9.39 -15.34 -25.94
CA GLU A 271 8.55 -16.54 -25.90
C GLU A 271 9.35 -17.78 -25.46
N GLN A 272 10.57 -17.99 -25.96
CA GLN A 272 11.41 -19.12 -25.55
C GLN A 272 11.79 -19.06 -24.06
N LEU A 273 12.16 -17.88 -23.55
CA LEU A 273 12.45 -17.71 -22.13
C LEU A 273 11.20 -17.90 -21.27
N SER A 274 10.05 -17.38 -21.71
CA SER A 274 8.75 -17.60 -21.04
C SER A 274 8.43 -19.09 -20.91
N GLN A 275 8.57 -19.85 -22.00
CA GLN A 275 8.34 -21.30 -21.99
C GLN A 275 9.34 -22.05 -21.10
N THR A 276 10.60 -21.61 -21.07
CA THR A 276 11.62 -22.15 -20.17
C THR A 276 11.19 -21.94 -18.71
N ILE A 277 10.89 -20.70 -18.32
CA ILE A 277 10.46 -20.36 -16.96
C ILE A 277 9.23 -21.15 -16.55
N PHE A 278 8.22 -21.23 -17.42
CA PHE A 278 6.96 -21.92 -17.14
C PHE A 278 7.13 -23.43 -16.91
N LYS A 279 8.09 -24.07 -17.59
CA LYS A 279 8.29 -25.53 -17.54
C LYS A 279 9.36 -25.98 -16.54
N SER A 280 10.12 -25.05 -16.00
CA SER A 280 11.27 -25.30 -15.14
C SER A 280 10.93 -25.37 -13.65
N THR A 281 11.86 -25.92 -12.86
CA THR A 281 11.85 -25.74 -11.40
C THR A 281 12.20 -24.29 -11.04
N PRO A 282 11.91 -23.83 -9.81
CA PRO A 282 12.29 -22.49 -9.36
C PRO A 282 13.79 -22.18 -9.55
N GLU A 283 14.67 -23.11 -9.19
CA GLU A 283 16.13 -22.96 -9.37
C GLU A 283 16.51 -22.81 -10.85
N GLN A 284 15.97 -23.65 -11.74
CA GLN A 284 16.25 -23.57 -13.17
C GLN A 284 15.72 -22.28 -13.81
N ALA A 285 14.54 -21.81 -13.37
CA ALA A 285 13.98 -20.55 -13.84
C ALA A 285 14.83 -19.35 -13.38
N ALA A 286 15.32 -19.39 -12.13
CA ALA A 286 16.23 -18.37 -11.61
C ALA A 286 17.56 -18.35 -12.37
N GLU A 287 18.12 -19.53 -12.66
CA GLU A 287 19.35 -19.67 -13.45
C GLU A 287 19.19 -19.10 -14.86
N ALA A 288 18.08 -19.42 -15.54
CA ALA A 288 17.80 -18.90 -16.89
C ALA A 288 17.69 -17.36 -16.90
N ALA A 289 17.04 -16.77 -15.89
CA ALA A 289 16.94 -15.32 -15.75
C ALA A 289 18.30 -14.67 -15.44
N ALA A 290 19.07 -15.26 -14.53
CA ALA A 290 20.39 -14.77 -14.15
C ALA A 290 21.38 -14.82 -15.31
N ALA A 291 21.38 -15.91 -16.08
CA ALA A 291 22.18 -16.05 -17.30
C ALA A 291 21.82 -14.98 -18.34
N ALA A 292 20.53 -14.75 -18.59
CA ALA A 292 20.08 -13.70 -19.50
C ALA A 292 20.54 -12.30 -19.07
N LEU A 293 20.45 -11.99 -17.76
CA LEU A 293 20.99 -10.74 -17.21
C LEU A 293 22.50 -10.65 -17.39
N ALA A 294 23.23 -11.76 -17.19
CA ALA A 294 24.68 -11.80 -17.31
C ALA A 294 25.15 -11.51 -18.75
N GLU A 295 24.40 -11.98 -19.74
CA GLU A 295 24.60 -11.71 -21.17
C GLU A 295 24.24 -10.28 -21.59
N GLY A 296 23.68 -9.47 -20.68
CA GLY A 296 23.33 -8.08 -20.94
C GLY A 296 21.95 -7.87 -21.58
N MET A 297 21.04 -8.85 -21.46
CA MET A 297 19.65 -8.67 -21.86
C MET A 297 18.99 -7.54 -21.07
N LEU A 298 18.11 -6.79 -21.74
CA LEU A 298 17.32 -5.74 -21.12
C LEU A 298 16.38 -6.34 -20.06
N PRO A 299 16.44 -5.91 -18.78
CA PRO A 299 15.63 -6.49 -17.71
C PRO A 299 14.12 -6.42 -17.96
N SER A 300 13.64 -5.41 -18.70
CA SER A 300 12.22 -5.30 -19.03
C SER A 300 11.70 -6.46 -19.87
N ASP A 301 12.55 -7.04 -20.71
CA ASP A 301 12.18 -8.12 -21.65
C ASP A 301 12.22 -9.47 -20.93
N ILE A 302 13.14 -9.63 -19.97
CA ILE A 302 13.11 -10.75 -19.01
C ILE A 302 11.83 -10.66 -18.15
N GLY A 303 11.51 -9.46 -17.65
CA GLY A 303 10.28 -9.22 -16.91
C GLY A 303 9.02 -9.50 -17.73
N GLU A 304 9.05 -9.27 -19.04
CA GLU A 304 8.00 -9.66 -19.96
C GLU A 304 7.88 -11.18 -20.08
N ALA A 305 8.99 -11.90 -20.28
CA ALA A 305 9.00 -13.36 -20.30
C ALA A 305 8.43 -13.97 -19.00
N ILE A 306 8.80 -13.44 -17.84
CA ILE A 306 8.23 -13.84 -16.53
C ILE A 306 6.73 -13.58 -16.48
N THR A 307 6.28 -12.41 -16.98
CA THR A 307 4.86 -12.06 -17.01
C THR A 307 4.06 -12.99 -17.92
N LEU A 308 4.60 -13.35 -19.09
CA LEU A 308 3.97 -14.31 -19.99
C LEU A 308 3.88 -15.70 -19.34
N ALA A 309 4.93 -16.15 -18.64
CA ALA A 309 4.92 -17.40 -17.88
C ALA A 309 3.87 -17.38 -16.74
N ALA A 310 3.74 -16.27 -16.02
CA ALA A 310 2.70 -16.10 -15.01
C ALA A 310 1.29 -16.12 -15.63
N ASN A 311 1.11 -15.50 -16.80
CA ASN A 311 -0.15 -15.55 -17.53
C ASN A 311 -0.50 -16.98 -17.98
N GLN A 312 0.49 -17.81 -18.29
CA GLN A 312 0.26 -19.23 -18.58
C GLN A 312 -0.36 -19.98 -17.40
N LEU A 313 -0.04 -19.59 -16.16
CA LEU A 313 -0.62 -20.19 -14.95
C LEU A 313 -2.08 -19.80 -14.78
N VAL A 314 -2.44 -18.52 -14.92
CA VAL A 314 -3.84 -18.08 -14.76
C VAL A 314 -4.75 -18.63 -15.86
N LEU A 315 -4.25 -18.71 -17.10
CA LEU A 315 -5.02 -19.26 -18.24
C LEU A 315 -5.26 -20.77 -18.14
N ARG A 316 -4.50 -21.47 -17.28
CA ARG A 316 -4.61 -22.92 -17.05
C ARG A 316 -5.01 -23.24 -15.61
N ASP A 317 -5.46 -22.23 -14.86
CA ASP A 317 -5.87 -22.42 -13.48
C ASP A 317 -7.17 -23.23 -13.47
N MET A 318 -7.09 -24.45 -12.94
CA MET A 318 -8.24 -25.34 -12.80
C MET A 318 -9.21 -24.86 -11.72
N GLY A 319 -8.87 -23.78 -11.01
CA GLY A 319 -9.62 -23.24 -9.90
C GLY A 319 -9.51 -24.12 -8.66
N ARG A 320 -10.36 -23.81 -7.67
CA ARG A 320 -10.40 -24.53 -6.39
C ARG A 320 -10.64 -26.02 -6.59
N THR A 321 -9.92 -26.83 -5.83
CA THR A 321 -10.14 -28.28 -5.74
C THR A 321 -11.29 -28.59 -4.76
N PRO A 322 -11.81 -29.83 -4.69
CA PRO A 322 -12.83 -30.19 -3.71
C PRO A 322 -12.42 -29.92 -2.25
N ARG A 323 -11.11 -29.92 -1.95
CA ARG A 323 -10.58 -29.61 -0.62
C ARG A 323 -10.66 -28.12 -0.27
N ASP A 324 -10.67 -27.26 -1.29
CA ASP A 324 -10.56 -25.81 -1.13
C ASP A 324 -11.92 -25.11 -1.27
N GLU A 325 -13.01 -25.84 -1.50
CA GLU A 325 -14.34 -25.28 -1.64
C GLU A 325 -14.83 -24.66 -0.32
N VAL A 326 -15.32 -23.42 -0.40
CA VAL A 326 -15.97 -22.71 0.73
C VAL A 326 -17.18 -21.92 0.21
N PRO A 327 -18.14 -21.52 1.08
CA PRO A 327 -19.25 -20.68 0.67
C PRO A 327 -18.79 -19.43 -0.11
N GLY A 328 -19.35 -19.22 -1.31
CA GLY A 328 -18.98 -18.11 -2.20
C GLY A 328 -17.72 -18.34 -3.04
N LYS A 329 -17.03 -19.48 -2.90
CA LYS A 329 -15.88 -19.88 -3.72
C LYS A 329 -16.00 -21.38 -4.08
N PRO A 330 -16.89 -21.73 -5.04
CA PRO A 330 -17.21 -23.11 -5.38
C PRO A 330 -16.05 -23.84 -6.08
N LEU A 331 -16.17 -25.17 -6.22
CA LEU A 331 -15.26 -25.99 -7.05
C LEU A 331 -15.04 -25.36 -8.43
N GLY A 332 -13.78 -25.34 -8.89
CA GLY A 332 -13.41 -24.81 -10.20
C GLY A 332 -13.43 -23.27 -10.31
N SER A 333 -13.80 -22.56 -9.24
CA SER A 333 -13.70 -21.10 -9.24
C SER A 333 -12.24 -20.65 -9.12
N VAL A 334 -11.85 -19.74 -10.01
CA VAL A 334 -10.59 -18.99 -9.92
C VAL A 334 -10.88 -17.70 -9.16
N HIS A 335 -10.21 -17.52 -8.03
CA HIS A 335 -10.37 -16.36 -7.15
C HIS A 335 -9.04 -15.64 -6.94
N GLY A 336 -9.06 -14.52 -6.23
CA GLY A 336 -7.87 -13.70 -5.95
C GLY A 336 -6.72 -14.46 -5.27
N ASP A 337 -7.02 -15.55 -4.56
CA ASP A 337 -6.02 -16.39 -3.87
C ASP A 337 -5.53 -17.60 -4.67
N SER A 338 -5.86 -17.65 -5.96
CA SER A 338 -5.40 -18.72 -6.86
C SER A 338 -3.94 -18.53 -7.29
N ILE A 339 -3.29 -19.63 -7.66
CA ILE A 339 -1.86 -19.62 -8.00
C ILE A 339 -1.57 -18.73 -9.21
N GLY A 340 -2.44 -18.76 -10.23
CA GLY A 340 -2.27 -17.96 -11.42
C GLY A 340 -2.38 -16.46 -11.14
N VAL A 341 -3.37 -16.05 -10.33
CA VAL A 341 -3.57 -14.64 -9.97
C VAL A 341 -2.41 -14.14 -9.12
N HIS A 342 -1.99 -14.88 -8.08
CA HIS A 342 -0.85 -14.51 -7.26
C HIS A 342 0.46 -14.45 -8.06
N ALA A 343 0.67 -15.35 -9.02
CA ALA A 343 1.83 -15.30 -9.89
C ALA A 343 1.84 -14.03 -10.75
N CYS A 344 0.69 -13.65 -11.31
CA CYS A 344 0.55 -12.42 -12.11
C CYS A 344 0.78 -11.16 -11.27
N ASP A 345 0.22 -11.12 -10.05
CA ASP A 345 0.42 -10.00 -9.12
C ASP A 345 1.89 -9.85 -8.71
N SER A 346 2.56 -10.96 -8.39
CA SER A 346 3.99 -10.99 -8.08
C SER A 346 4.85 -10.57 -9.27
N ALA A 347 4.58 -11.09 -10.47
CA ALA A 347 5.32 -10.73 -11.69
C ALA A 347 5.20 -9.23 -12.00
N ASN A 348 3.97 -8.69 -11.92
CA ASN A 348 3.73 -7.27 -12.10
C ASN A 348 4.49 -6.43 -11.04
N ALA A 349 4.45 -6.84 -9.77
CA ALA A 349 5.14 -6.13 -8.70
C ALA A 349 6.66 -6.14 -8.93
N TRP A 350 7.28 -7.31 -9.11
CA TRP A 350 8.72 -7.42 -9.33
C TRP A 350 9.20 -6.62 -10.54
N ARG A 351 8.52 -6.73 -11.69
CA ARG A 351 8.86 -5.99 -12.91
C ARG A 351 8.87 -4.48 -12.68
N ASN A 352 7.86 -3.95 -11.99
CA ASN A 352 7.77 -2.52 -11.73
C ASN A 352 8.76 -2.05 -10.67
N MET A 353 9.08 -2.87 -9.66
CA MET A 353 10.11 -2.54 -8.67
C MET A 353 11.51 -2.54 -9.30
N ALA A 354 11.83 -3.53 -10.14
CA ALA A 354 13.11 -3.59 -10.86
C ALA A 354 13.36 -2.36 -11.75
N ARG A 355 12.30 -1.79 -12.36
CA ARG A 355 12.39 -0.58 -13.20
C ARG A 355 12.79 0.68 -12.45
N VAL A 356 12.45 0.78 -11.16
CA VAL A 356 12.62 2.00 -10.35
C VAL A 356 13.68 1.85 -9.26
N SER A 357 14.24 0.65 -9.10
CA SER A 357 15.28 0.35 -8.14
C SER A 357 16.68 0.60 -8.73
N ASN A 358 17.69 0.56 -7.87
CA ASN A 358 19.09 0.66 -8.29
C ASN A 358 19.53 -0.64 -9.02
N ALA A 359 20.69 -0.60 -9.67
CA ALA A 359 21.20 -1.73 -10.46
C ALA A 359 21.23 -3.06 -9.70
N ARG A 360 21.64 -3.06 -8.43
CA ARG A 360 21.69 -4.26 -7.59
C ARG A 360 20.29 -4.85 -7.38
N ASN A 361 19.31 -4.01 -7.08
CA ASN A 361 17.92 -4.40 -6.86
C ASN A 361 17.12 -4.60 -8.15
N CYS A 362 17.67 -4.22 -9.31
CA CYS A 362 17.09 -4.55 -10.60
C CYS A 362 17.39 -6.01 -10.96
N PHE A 363 18.58 -6.51 -10.59
CA PHE A 363 18.96 -7.90 -10.78
C PHE A 363 18.39 -8.85 -9.74
N ALA A 364 18.24 -8.37 -8.51
CA ALA A 364 17.83 -9.14 -7.35
C ALA A 364 16.33 -9.05 -7.09
#